data_AF-A0A4Q9G530-F1
#
_entry.id   AF-A0A4Q9G530-F1
#
_cell.length_a   1.000
_cell.length_b   1.000
_cell.length_c   1.000
_cell.angle_alpha   90.00
_cell.angle_beta   90.00
_cell.angle_gamma   90.00
#
_symmetry.space_group_name_H-M   'P 1'
#
loop_
_entity.id
_entity.type
_entity.pdbx_description
1 polymer ?
#
loop_
_entity_poly.entity_id
_entity_poly.type
_entity_poly.pdbx_seq_one_letter_code
_entity_poly.pdbx_strand_id
1 'polypeptide(L)'
;MPLLSFRFPLAVMLASLGALPALAQTDPAQGDPAQTGPAQTNDAPFLAADVEAAAYGGTGGLASGRSALTTKVQVLLDRAGISPGVIDGFKGGMSRSALMAFERRAGLPIDGELDAHVWNLLQSFAAQPMTQDYTITAEDAQGLVDSIPTDYAEKAQMESLAYTSVAERLGERFHMDEKFVAFLNPGVDLVPGATIKVINPGQKLKGTVTRILVDVNTRRVAGFGADGQLLVDYPATIGSAATPSPSGNHQVATIALDPNYTYNPQRNFQQGDNDKPLVVPPGPNGPVGTVWIGLSKPSYGIHGTPTPSQLFVNQSMGCVRLTNWDAEELAHMVKIDGTAVEFLPSGVTIADSLGISTGDIPPAQPLETPVAASPALAEAMPAEPQATLDYSDPLAAKRTPVEPVYENTSEEAADSLVPEADPLSHALTGALPDGFVVPPVSEQP
;
A
#
# COMPACT_ATOMS: atom_id res chain seq x y z
N MET A 1 28.85 -58.45 54.92
CA MET A 1 29.05 -57.59 56.11
C MET A 1 27.93 -56.55 56.13
N PRO A 2 27.48 -56.06 57.31
CA PRO A 2 26.17 -55.44 57.47
C PRO A 2 26.21 -53.91 57.68
N LEU A 3 25.05 -53.24 57.57
CA LEU A 3 24.54 -52.28 58.56
C LEU A 3 23.06 -51.89 58.31
N LEU A 4 22.38 -51.76 59.44
CA LEU A 4 20.99 -51.43 59.80
C LEU A 4 20.39 -50.21 59.06
N SER A 5 19.10 -50.14 58.67
CA SER A 5 17.82 -50.26 59.41
C SER A 5 17.44 -49.05 60.27
N PHE A 6 16.30 -48.38 59.98
CA PHE A 6 15.27 -47.99 60.98
C PHE A 6 13.90 -47.61 60.33
N ARG A 7 12.81 -47.71 61.11
CA ARG A 7 11.38 -47.45 60.77
C ARG A 7 10.82 -46.29 61.61
N PHE A 8 9.64 -45.74 61.27
CA PHE A 8 8.40 -45.56 62.10
C PHE A 8 7.37 -44.58 61.42
N PRO A 9 6.09 -44.43 61.87
CA PRO A 9 4.92 -44.29 60.95
C PRO A 9 3.88 -43.19 61.34
N LEU A 10 2.65 -43.28 60.79
CA LEU A 10 1.29 -42.92 61.32
C LEU A 10 1.14 -41.99 62.57
N ALA A 11 0.12 -41.12 62.74
CA ALA A 11 -1.13 -40.84 62.00
C ALA A 11 -1.90 -39.58 62.53
N VAL A 12 -2.94 -39.14 61.79
CA VAL A 12 -4.26 -38.58 62.27
C VAL A 12 -4.32 -37.25 63.06
N MET A 13 -5.11 -36.28 62.55
CA MET A 13 -6.31 -35.77 63.28
C MET A 13 -7.33 -35.03 62.39
N LEU A 14 -8.62 -35.18 62.72
CA LEU A 14 -9.78 -34.47 62.14
C LEU A 14 -10.05 -33.15 62.89
N ALA A 15 -10.65 -32.16 62.22
CA ALA A 15 -11.70 -31.29 62.80
C ALA A 15 -12.52 -30.57 61.71
N SER A 16 -13.82 -30.41 61.94
CA SER A 16 -14.79 -29.64 61.11
C SER A 16 -15.95 -29.14 62.00
N LEU A 17 -16.77 -28.18 61.49
CA LEU A 17 -17.74 -27.31 62.23
C LEU A 17 -17.03 -26.18 63.04
N GLY A 18 -17.51 -24.94 63.26
CA GLY A 18 -18.71 -24.17 62.83
C GLY A 18 -19.09 -23.10 63.91
N ALA A 19 -19.78 -21.97 63.69
CA ALA A 19 -20.18 -21.20 62.48
C ALA A 19 -20.83 -19.83 62.88
N LEU A 20 -20.90 -18.83 61.97
CA LEU A 20 -21.74 -17.59 62.01
C LEU A 20 -21.42 -16.50 63.09
N PRO A 21 -21.96 -15.25 63.01
CA PRO A 21 -22.01 -14.33 61.85
C PRO A 21 -21.67 -12.83 62.18
N ALA A 22 -21.49 -12.03 61.11
CA ALA A 22 -21.74 -10.57 60.98
C ALA A 22 -21.14 -9.53 61.94
N LEU A 23 -20.40 -8.56 61.37
CA LEU A 23 -20.78 -7.12 61.38
C LEU A 23 -20.11 -6.41 60.19
N ALA A 24 -20.79 -5.42 59.61
CA ALA A 24 -20.36 -4.77 58.36
C ALA A 24 -19.55 -3.50 58.60
N GLN A 25 -18.49 -3.30 57.80
CA GLN A 25 -17.94 -1.99 57.47
C GLN A 25 -17.71 -1.94 55.95
N THR A 26 -18.00 -0.79 55.36
CA THR A 26 -18.05 -0.57 53.91
C THR A 26 -16.79 0.13 53.43
N ASP A 27 -16.01 -0.51 52.56
CA ASP A 27 -15.00 0.15 51.73
C ASP A 27 -15.55 0.37 50.31
N PRO A 28 -15.15 1.47 49.62
CA PRO A 28 -15.66 1.82 48.30
C PRO A 28 -15.05 0.93 47.19
N ALA A 29 -15.81 0.74 46.12
CA ALA A 29 -15.54 -0.24 45.08
C ALA A 29 -14.21 -0.01 44.33
N GLN A 30 -13.37 -1.04 44.28
CA GLN A 30 -12.49 -1.27 43.14
C GLN A 30 -13.34 -1.91 42.04
N GLY A 31 -13.52 -1.21 40.92
CA GLY A 31 -14.19 -1.77 39.74
C GLY A 31 -13.32 -2.84 39.08
N ASP A 32 -13.95 -3.91 38.60
CA ASP A 32 -13.29 -4.94 37.80
C ASP A 32 -12.55 -4.33 36.59
N PRO A 33 -11.39 -4.87 36.19
CA PRO A 33 -10.78 -4.52 34.92
C PRO A 33 -11.76 -4.89 33.81
N ALA A 34 -12.21 -3.88 33.05
CA ALA A 34 -13.15 -4.05 31.96
C ALA A 34 -12.63 -5.11 30.99
N GLN A 35 -13.45 -6.14 30.73
CA GLN A 35 -13.15 -7.16 29.73
C GLN A 35 -13.01 -6.47 28.38
N THR A 36 -11.78 -6.36 27.88
CA THR A 36 -11.51 -5.99 26.50
C THR A 36 -12.05 -7.11 25.61
N GLY A 37 -13.21 -6.87 24.98
CA GLY A 37 -13.68 -7.72 23.89
C GLY A 37 -12.64 -7.79 22.77
N PRO A 38 -12.68 -8.83 21.91
CA PRO A 38 -11.76 -8.92 20.79
C PRO A 38 -11.88 -7.66 19.92
N ALA A 39 -10.73 -7.10 19.52
CA ALA A 39 -10.69 -5.97 18.60
C ALA A 39 -11.45 -6.34 17.33
N GLN A 40 -12.50 -5.58 16.99
CA GLN A 40 -13.27 -5.82 15.79
C GLN A 40 -12.40 -5.50 14.58
N THR A 41 -11.94 -6.55 13.88
CA THR A 41 -11.34 -6.44 12.56
C THR A 41 -12.42 -5.99 11.58
N ASN A 42 -12.40 -4.72 11.20
CA ASN A 42 -13.46 -4.10 10.42
C ASN A 42 -13.40 -4.44 8.92
N ASP A 43 -13.03 -5.68 8.55
CA ASP A 43 -13.11 -6.20 7.18
C ASP A 43 -14.58 -6.48 6.75
N ALA A 44 -15.49 -5.61 7.18
CA ALA A 44 -16.88 -5.61 6.77
C ALA A 44 -16.99 -5.22 5.30
N PRO A 45 -17.86 -5.89 4.51
CA PRO A 45 -18.10 -5.49 3.13
C PRO A 45 -18.72 -4.08 3.08
N PHE A 46 -18.22 -3.25 2.18
CA PHE A 46 -18.75 -1.93 1.88
C PHE A 46 -18.76 -1.69 0.38
N LEU A 47 -19.58 -0.74 -0.07
CA LEU A 47 -19.79 -0.40 -1.47
C LEU A 47 -19.18 0.97 -1.79
N ALA A 48 -19.12 1.29 -3.09
CA ALA A 48 -18.68 2.61 -3.57
C ALA A 48 -19.41 3.79 -2.90
N ALA A 49 -20.71 3.65 -2.62
CA ALA A 49 -21.50 4.68 -1.94
C ALA A 49 -21.01 4.95 -0.49
N ASP A 50 -20.51 3.93 0.20
CA ASP A 50 -19.94 4.07 1.54
C ASP A 50 -18.58 4.80 1.49
N VAL A 51 -17.80 4.61 0.41
CA VAL A 51 -16.57 5.37 0.16
C VAL A 51 -16.89 6.84 -0.08
N GLU A 52 -17.94 7.18 -0.84
CA GLU A 52 -18.36 8.58 -1.01
C GLU A 52 -18.81 9.18 0.34
N ALA A 53 -19.64 8.46 1.09
CA ALA A 53 -20.23 8.91 2.35
C ALA A 53 -19.23 8.95 3.54
N ALA A 54 -18.12 8.22 3.47
CA ALA A 54 -17.16 8.13 4.57
C ALA A 54 -16.64 9.51 4.99
N ALA A 55 -16.59 9.74 6.30
CA ALA A 55 -16.11 10.97 6.89
C ALA A 55 -15.28 10.65 8.14
N TYR A 56 -14.27 11.48 8.41
CA TYR A 56 -13.51 11.37 9.64
C TYR A 56 -14.36 11.83 10.84
N GLY A 57 -14.46 10.98 11.87
CA GLY A 57 -15.28 11.23 13.06
C GLY A 57 -14.70 12.24 14.06
N GLY A 58 -13.55 12.84 13.76
CA GLY A 58 -12.89 13.84 14.62
C GLY A 58 -12.06 13.28 15.78
N THR A 59 -12.06 11.95 16.01
CA THR A 59 -11.26 11.27 17.04
C THR A 59 -10.79 9.90 16.57
N GLY A 60 -9.63 9.46 17.07
CA GLY A 60 -8.95 8.24 16.63
C GLY A 60 -8.20 8.44 15.31
N GLY A 61 -7.33 7.50 14.94
CA GLY A 61 -6.73 7.45 13.61
C GLY A 61 -7.61 6.68 12.62
N LEU A 62 -7.04 6.24 11.50
CA LEU A 62 -7.69 5.23 10.66
C LEU A 62 -7.94 3.94 11.47
N ALA A 63 -9.04 3.24 11.17
CA ALA A 63 -9.36 1.94 11.76
C ALA A 63 -8.42 0.84 11.25
N SER A 64 -8.24 -0.22 12.03
CA SER A 64 -7.55 -1.43 11.59
C SER A 64 -8.41 -2.24 10.60
N GLY A 65 -7.74 -3.00 9.73
CA GLY A 65 -8.40 -3.72 8.63
C GLY A 65 -8.72 -2.81 7.44
N ARG A 66 -9.63 -3.27 6.58
CA ARG A 66 -10.10 -2.55 5.41
C ARG A 66 -11.25 -1.60 5.76
N SER A 67 -11.27 -0.36 5.27
CA SER A 67 -12.43 0.52 5.49
C SER A 67 -12.70 1.49 4.33
N ALA A 68 -13.96 1.92 4.22
CA ALA A 68 -14.39 2.95 3.28
C ALA A 68 -13.69 4.31 3.54
N LEU A 69 -13.44 4.66 4.80
CA LEU A 69 -12.70 5.88 5.16
C LEU A 69 -11.24 5.80 4.75
N THR A 70 -10.58 4.65 4.98
CA THR A 70 -9.20 4.44 4.53
C THR A 70 -9.10 4.50 3.00
N THR A 71 -10.05 3.86 2.30
CA THR A 71 -10.16 3.95 0.83
C THR A 71 -10.24 5.41 0.38
N LYS A 72 -11.15 6.19 0.98
CA LYS A 72 -11.30 7.62 0.67
C LYS A 72 -10.02 8.41 0.92
N VAL A 73 -9.34 8.18 2.03
CA VAL A 73 -8.07 8.83 2.35
C VAL A 73 -6.98 8.47 1.33
N GLN A 74 -6.87 7.20 0.92
CA GLN A 74 -5.95 6.77 -0.14
C GLN A 74 -6.25 7.51 -1.47
N VAL A 75 -7.52 7.60 -1.90
CA VAL A 75 -7.93 8.35 -3.11
C VAL A 75 -7.58 9.84 -3.01
N LEU A 76 -7.79 10.47 -1.85
CA LEU A 76 -7.48 11.88 -1.65
C LEU A 76 -5.97 12.15 -1.63
N LEU A 77 -5.15 11.22 -1.10
CA LEU A 77 -3.69 11.28 -1.13
C LEU A 77 -3.14 11.13 -2.57
N ASP A 78 -3.64 10.14 -3.31
CA ASP A 78 -3.33 9.91 -4.73
C ASP A 78 -3.61 11.16 -5.58
N ARG A 79 -4.82 11.72 -5.48
CA ARG A 79 -5.19 13.00 -6.11
C ARG A 79 -4.37 14.19 -5.67
N ALA A 80 -3.80 14.13 -4.47
CA ALA A 80 -2.92 15.15 -3.96
C ALA A 80 -1.47 14.99 -4.45
N GLY A 81 -1.14 14.03 -5.32
CA GLY A 81 0.22 13.78 -5.80
C GLY A 81 1.12 13.05 -4.80
N ILE A 82 0.51 12.37 -3.83
CA ILE A 82 1.20 11.58 -2.82
C ILE A 82 0.62 10.18 -2.90
N SER A 83 1.20 9.36 -3.78
CA SER A 83 0.71 8.02 -4.07
C SER A 83 0.64 7.20 -2.76
N PRO A 84 -0.51 6.55 -2.49
CA PRO A 84 -0.64 5.56 -1.43
C PRO A 84 -0.09 4.18 -1.85
N GLY A 85 0.40 4.04 -3.08
CA GLY A 85 0.62 2.75 -3.73
C GLY A 85 -0.70 2.23 -4.27
N VAL A 86 -0.98 0.93 -4.10
CA VAL A 86 -2.31 0.38 -4.39
C VAL A 86 -3.38 0.98 -3.47
N ILE A 87 -4.52 1.34 -4.05
CA ILE A 87 -5.73 1.65 -3.31
C ILE A 87 -6.46 0.33 -3.03
N ASP A 88 -6.48 -0.06 -1.76
CA ASP A 88 -6.95 -1.36 -1.28
C ASP A 88 -7.87 -1.26 -0.05
N GLY A 89 -8.05 -0.05 0.49
CA GLY A 89 -8.81 0.27 1.68
C GLY A 89 -8.15 -0.12 3.01
N PHE A 90 -6.94 -0.67 3.05
CA PHE A 90 -6.30 -1.13 4.30
C PHE A 90 -5.50 -0.03 5.02
N LYS A 91 -5.62 0.01 6.35
CA LYS A 91 -4.64 0.73 7.18
C LYS A 91 -3.37 -0.12 7.28
N GLY A 92 -2.41 0.15 6.40
CA GLY A 92 -1.10 -0.49 6.36
C GLY A 92 0.05 0.51 6.26
N GLY A 93 1.28 -0.02 6.18
CA GLY A 93 2.51 0.80 6.13
C GLY A 93 2.55 1.79 4.97
N MET A 94 2.03 1.43 3.79
CA MET A 94 1.98 2.34 2.64
C MET A 94 1.06 3.54 2.92
N SER A 95 -0.18 3.30 3.37
CA SER A 95 -1.14 4.33 3.80
C SER A 95 -0.56 5.26 4.87
N ARG A 96 0.14 4.72 5.88
CA ARG A 96 0.83 5.51 6.91
C ARG A 96 1.97 6.36 6.33
N SER A 97 2.79 5.79 5.44
CA SER A 97 3.90 6.52 4.80
C SER A 97 3.42 7.66 3.89
N ALA A 98 2.25 7.51 3.26
CA ALA A 98 1.62 8.54 2.44
C ALA A 98 1.02 9.66 3.30
N LEU A 99 0.43 9.35 4.47
CA LEU A 99 0.03 10.35 5.46
C LEU A 99 1.23 11.17 5.95
N MET A 100 2.34 10.51 6.34
CA MET A 100 3.60 11.19 6.72
C MET A 100 4.14 12.12 5.61
N ALA A 101 4.05 11.70 4.35
CA ALA A 101 4.45 12.54 3.21
C ALA A 101 3.53 13.75 3.02
N PHE A 102 2.23 13.58 3.25
CA PHE A 102 1.24 14.66 3.17
C PHE A 102 1.40 15.66 4.31
N GLU A 103 1.56 15.19 5.54
CA GLU A 103 1.89 16.00 6.73
C GLU A 103 3.16 16.83 6.49
N ARG A 104 4.24 16.19 6.01
CA ARG A 104 5.51 16.84 5.68
C ARG A 104 5.34 17.95 4.65
N ARG A 105 4.51 17.75 3.62
CA ARG A 105 4.23 18.80 2.62
C ARG A 105 3.34 19.92 3.16
N ALA A 106 2.38 19.57 4.02
CA ALA A 106 1.45 20.51 4.64
C ALA A 106 2.09 21.35 5.76
N GLY A 107 3.26 20.95 6.28
CA GLY A 107 3.86 21.57 7.46
C GLY A 107 3.13 21.19 8.76
N LEU A 108 2.62 19.96 8.82
CA LEU A 108 1.98 19.37 10.00
C LEU A 108 2.99 18.48 10.77
N PRO A 109 2.70 18.09 12.03
CA PRO A 109 3.46 17.05 12.71
C PRO A 109 3.48 15.77 11.87
N ILE A 110 4.65 15.13 11.76
CA ILE A 110 4.85 13.95 10.89
C ILE A 110 4.75 12.69 11.75
N ASP A 111 3.54 12.18 11.94
CA ASP A 111 3.26 10.96 12.71
C ASP A 111 2.56 9.85 11.89
N GLY A 112 1.98 10.18 10.74
CA GLY A 112 1.32 9.27 9.82
C GLY A 112 -0.08 8.83 10.26
N GLU A 113 -0.72 9.53 11.19
CA GLU A 113 -2.08 9.25 11.62
C GLU A 113 -3.07 10.28 11.07
N LEU A 114 -4.27 9.80 10.70
CA LEU A 114 -5.33 10.70 10.25
C LEU A 114 -5.87 11.50 11.44
N ASP A 115 -5.66 12.81 11.43
CA ASP A 115 -6.25 13.77 12.36
C ASP A 115 -7.22 14.75 11.65
N ALA A 116 -7.79 15.68 12.41
CA ALA A 116 -8.72 16.68 11.88
C ALA A 116 -8.08 17.71 10.93
N HIS A 117 -6.77 17.96 11.04
CA HIS A 117 -6.04 18.91 10.20
C HIS A 117 -5.67 18.27 8.86
N VAL A 118 -5.11 17.06 8.90
CA VAL A 118 -4.85 16.23 7.71
C VAL A 118 -6.15 16.01 6.94
N TRP A 119 -7.23 15.60 7.62
CA TRP A 119 -8.54 15.42 6.99
C TRP A 119 -9.03 16.69 6.30
N ASN A 120 -9.04 17.84 6.98
CA ASN A 120 -9.54 19.09 6.39
C ASN A 120 -8.71 19.57 5.19
N LEU A 121 -7.40 19.33 5.17
CA LEU A 121 -6.57 19.64 4.01
C LEU A 121 -6.84 18.67 2.85
N LEU A 122 -7.04 17.37 3.13
CA LEU A 122 -7.40 16.37 2.12
C LEU A 122 -8.74 16.69 1.43
N GLN A 123 -9.69 17.35 2.11
CA GLN A 123 -10.96 17.77 1.52
C GLN A 123 -10.80 18.70 0.30
N SER A 124 -9.66 19.39 0.13
CA SER A 124 -9.37 20.18 -1.09
C SER A 124 -9.26 19.32 -2.36
N PHE A 125 -9.00 18.02 -2.22
CA PHE A 125 -8.92 17.04 -3.31
C PHE A 125 -10.24 16.24 -3.52
N ALA A 126 -11.28 16.57 -2.74
CA ALA A 126 -12.59 15.92 -2.77
C ALA A 126 -13.59 16.50 -3.80
N ALA A 127 -13.11 17.32 -4.75
CA ALA A 127 -13.96 18.04 -5.70
C ALA A 127 -14.64 17.16 -6.77
N GLN A 128 -14.26 15.89 -6.90
CA GLN A 128 -14.87 14.88 -7.77
C GLN A 128 -15.25 13.65 -6.93
N PRO A 129 -16.27 12.85 -7.32
CA PRO A 129 -16.60 11.59 -6.65
C PRO A 129 -15.37 10.68 -6.52
N MET A 130 -15.21 10.00 -5.38
CA MET A 130 -14.08 9.08 -5.12
C MET A 130 -14.07 7.88 -6.08
N THR A 131 -15.24 7.49 -6.55
CA THR A 131 -15.51 6.37 -7.44
C THR A 131 -16.22 6.82 -8.71
N GLN A 132 -16.14 6.02 -9.76
CA GLN A 132 -16.83 6.27 -11.02
C GLN A 132 -17.36 4.98 -11.64
N ASP A 133 -18.38 5.10 -12.49
CA ASP A 133 -18.82 4.00 -13.36
C ASP A 133 -17.84 3.80 -14.50
N TYR A 134 -17.41 2.55 -14.69
CA TYR A 134 -16.61 2.12 -15.82
C TYR A 134 -17.28 0.92 -16.49
N THR A 135 -17.46 0.99 -17.81
CA THR A 135 -17.94 -0.17 -18.58
C THR A 135 -16.74 -0.86 -19.19
N ILE A 136 -16.53 -2.13 -18.81
CA ILE A 136 -15.40 -2.93 -19.29
C ILE A 136 -15.50 -3.06 -20.81
N THR A 137 -14.43 -2.71 -21.49
CA THR A 137 -14.36 -2.69 -22.96
C THR A 137 -13.91 -4.05 -23.49
N ALA A 138 -14.04 -4.27 -24.80
CA ALA A 138 -13.46 -5.47 -25.41
C ALA A 138 -11.93 -5.45 -25.32
N GLU A 139 -11.35 -4.25 -25.42
CA GLU A 139 -9.92 -3.96 -25.35
C GLU A 139 -9.35 -4.34 -23.98
N ASP A 140 -10.11 -4.21 -22.89
CA ASP A 140 -9.65 -4.60 -21.55
C ASP A 140 -9.41 -6.11 -21.39
N ALA A 141 -10.08 -6.93 -22.21
CA ALA A 141 -9.91 -8.38 -22.23
C ALA A 141 -9.02 -8.88 -23.39
N GLN A 142 -8.47 -7.98 -24.23
CA GLN A 142 -7.60 -8.34 -25.35
C GLN A 142 -6.14 -8.43 -24.93
N GLY A 143 -5.42 -9.44 -25.46
CA GLY A 143 -3.99 -9.62 -25.20
C GLY A 143 -3.65 -9.99 -23.76
N LEU A 144 -4.58 -10.66 -23.06
CA LEU A 144 -4.29 -11.29 -21.76
C LEU A 144 -3.52 -12.60 -21.97
N VAL A 145 -2.68 -12.98 -21.00
CA VAL A 145 -1.95 -14.25 -20.96
C VAL A 145 -2.41 -15.12 -19.79
N ASP A 146 -2.51 -16.43 -19.96
CA ASP A 146 -3.05 -17.33 -18.91
C ASP A 146 -2.25 -17.29 -17.60
N SER A 147 -0.94 -17.05 -17.69
CA SER A 147 -0.04 -16.90 -16.54
C SER A 147 1.31 -16.32 -16.97
N ILE A 148 2.09 -15.83 -16.00
CA ILE A 148 3.49 -15.45 -16.17
C ILE A 148 4.35 -16.55 -15.53
N PRO A 149 5.19 -17.28 -16.28
CA PRO A 149 6.08 -18.29 -15.71
C PRO A 149 7.13 -17.63 -14.81
N THR A 150 7.68 -18.37 -13.85
CA THR A 150 8.74 -17.86 -12.97
C THR A 150 10.13 -17.97 -13.60
N ASP A 151 10.33 -18.94 -14.50
CA ASP A 151 11.58 -19.21 -15.19
C ASP A 151 11.88 -18.19 -16.31
N TYR A 152 13.13 -17.74 -16.39
CA TYR A 152 13.57 -16.73 -17.34
C TYR A 152 13.68 -17.26 -18.78
N ALA A 153 13.99 -18.54 -18.99
CA ALA A 153 13.96 -19.15 -20.32
C ALA A 153 12.51 -19.29 -20.84
N GLU A 154 11.57 -19.66 -19.96
CA GLU A 154 10.15 -19.69 -20.29
C GLU A 154 9.61 -18.28 -20.61
N LYS A 155 9.89 -17.26 -19.77
CA LYS A 155 9.53 -15.86 -20.05
C LYS A 155 10.06 -15.39 -21.41
N ALA A 156 11.31 -15.76 -21.74
CA ALA A 156 11.94 -15.39 -23.02
C ALA A 156 11.33 -16.08 -24.26
N GLN A 157 10.42 -17.05 -24.10
CA GLN A 157 9.63 -17.62 -25.19
C GLN A 157 8.23 -16.99 -25.33
N MET A 158 7.82 -16.10 -24.43
CA MET A 158 6.52 -15.43 -24.52
C MET A 158 6.51 -14.36 -25.61
N GLU A 159 5.32 -14.00 -26.10
CA GLU A 159 5.14 -12.86 -27.01
C GLU A 159 5.25 -11.52 -26.26
N SER A 160 4.70 -11.45 -25.05
CA SER A 160 4.78 -10.32 -24.12
C SER A 160 4.54 -10.79 -22.68
N LEU A 161 5.01 -10.00 -21.70
CA LEU A 161 4.65 -10.16 -20.29
C LEU A 161 3.43 -9.28 -19.97
N ALA A 162 2.34 -9.52 -20.71
CA ALA A 162 1.08 -8.80 -20.59
C ALA A 162 0.33 -9.11 -19.27
N TYR A 163 -0.79 -8.41 -19.05
CA TYR A 163 -1.69 -8.67 -17.94
C TYR A 163 -2.27 -10.08 -17.99
N THR A 164 -2.47 -10.70 -16.84
CA THR A 164 -3.09 -12.03 -16.69
C THR A 164 -4.61 -11.97 -16.54
N SER A 165 -5.15 -10.84 -16.09
CA SER A 165 -6.59 -10.67 -15.87
C SER A 165 -7.10 -9.28 -16.26
N VAL A 166 -8.43 -9.17 -16.46
CA VAL A 166 -9.10 -7.87 -16.59
C VAL A 166 -8.98 -7.08 -15.28
N ALA A 167 -9.05 -7.74 -14.13
CA ALA A 167 -8.95 -7.09 -12.82
C ALA A 167 -7.57 -6.44 -12.60
N GLU A 168 -6.50 -7.11 -13.02
CA GLU A 168 -5.12 -6.63 -12.96
C GLU A 168 -4.94 -5.38 -13.83
N ARG A 169 -5.39 -5.44 -15.10
CA ARG A 169 -5.35 -4.30 -16.03
C ARG A 169 -6.14 -3.09 -15.52
N LEU A 170 -7.30 -3.31 -14.92
CA LEU A 170 -8.13 -2.25 -14.36
C LEU A 170 -7.55 -1.73 -13.03
N GLY A 171 -6.91 -2.58 -12.24
CA GLY A 171 -6.15 -2.19 -11.06
C GLY A 171 -5.04 -1.21 -11.41
N GLU A 172 -4.22 -1.56 -12.40
CA GLU A 172 -3.15 -0.73 -12.93
C GLU A 172 -3.66 0.59 -13.54
N ARG A 173 -4.81 0.59 -14.23
CA ARG A 173 -5.42 1.81 -14.79
C ARG A 173 -6.01 2.75 -13.74
N PHE A 174 -6.57 2.22 -12.66
CA PHE A 174 -7.31 2.99 -11.65
C PHE A 174 -6.59 3.08 -10.30
N HIS A 175 -5.31 2.69 -10.26
CA HIS A 175 -4.43 2.66 -9.08
C HIS A 175 -4.98 1.77 -7.94
N MET A 176 -5.70 0.69 -8.27
CA MET A 176 -6.34 -0.23 -7.30
C MET A 176 -5.55 -1.53 -7.16
N ASP A 177 -5.63 -2.16 -5.98
CA ASP A 177 -5.30 -3.58 -5.84
C ASP A 177 -6.30 -4.44 -6.64
N GLU A 178 -5.82 -5.50 -7.32
CA GLU A 178 -6.64 -6.38 -8.17
C GLU A 178 -7.84 -6.97 -7.41
N LYS A 179 -7.61 -7.44 -6.18
CA LYS A 179 -8.68 -8.02 -5.35
C LYS A 179 -9.63 -6.94 -4.84
N PHE A 180 -9.16 -5.70 -4.73
CA PHE A 180 -10.01 -4.56 -4.40
C PHE A 180 -10.95 -4.16 -5.55
N VAL A 181 -10.55 -4.31 -6.82
CA VAL A 181 -11.46 -4.16 -7.98
C VAL A 181 -12.64 -5.12 -7.87
N ALA A 182 -12.39 -6.40 -7.55
CA ALA A 182 -13.46 -7.38 -7.33
C ALA A 182 -14.27 -7.09 -6.05
N PHE A 183 -13.62 -6.71 -4.94
CA PHE A 183 -14.28 -6.39 -3.67
C PHE A 183 -15.30 -5.25 -3.80
N LEU A 184 -14.97 -4.19 -4.55
CA LEU A 184 -15.85 -3.04 -4.76
C LEU A 184 -17.06 -3.37 -5.66
N ASN A 185 -17.04 -4.52 -6.33
CA ASN A 185 -18.03 -4.97 -7.31
C ASN A 185 -18.61 -6.37 -6.97
N PRO A 186 -19.20 -6.55 -5.78
CA PRO A 186 -19.62 -7.86 -5.31
C PRO A 186 -20.69 -8.48 -6.23
N GLY A 187 -20.37 -9.65 -6.78
CA GLY A 187 -21.29 -10.41 -7.64
C GLY A 187 -21.36 -9.93 -9.11
N VAL A 188 -20.44 -9.07 -9.55
CA VAL A 188 -20.33 -8.67 -10.97
C VAL A 188 -19.12 -9.36 -11.61
N ASP A 189 -19.36 -10.11 -12.68
CA ASP A 189 -18.27 -10.71 -13.47
C ASP A 189 -17.49 -9.63 -14.22
N LEU A 190 -16.16 -9.64 -14.13
CA LEU A 190 -15.27 -8.64 -14.73
C LEU A 190 -15.02 -8.93 -16.21
N VAL A 191 -16.08 -8.86 -17.02
CA VAL A 191 -16.10 -9.19 -18.45
C VAL A 191 -16.54 -8.01 -19.33
N PRO A 192 -16.14 -7.94 -20.61
CA PRO A 192 -16.57 -6.88 -21.52
C PRO A 192 -18.09 -6.69 -21.57
N GLY A 193 -18.53 -5.44 -21.47
CA GLY A 193 -19.93 -5.03 -21.39
C GLY A 193 -20.50 -4.91 -19.97
N ALA A 194 -19.82 -5.43 -18.94
CA ALA A 194 -20.20 -5.19 -17.55
C ALA A 194 -19.87 -3.74 -17.14
N THR A 195 -20.81 -3.08 -16.43
CA THR A 195 -20.54 -1.79 -15.78
C THR A 195 -20.21 -2.03 -14.31
N ILE A 196 -19.07 -1.51 -13.87
CA ILE A 196 -18.50 -1.66 -12.54
C ILE A 196 -18.19 -0.29 -11.92
N LYS A 197 -18.03 -0.25 -10.59
CA LYS A 197 -17.45 0.87 -9.87
C LYS A 197 -15.93 0.69 -9.77
N VAL A 198 -15.19 1.70 -10.19
CA VAL A 198 -13.74 1.78 -10.01
C VAL A 198 -13.40 3.05 -9.24
N ILE A 199 -12.18 3.14 -8.71
CA ILE A 199 -11.65 4.39 -8.19
C ILE A 199 -11.54 5.43 -9.32
N ASN A 200 -11.76 6.69 -8.96
CA ASN A 200 -11.51 7.85 -9.81
C ASN A 200 -10.21 8.51 -9.31
N PRO A 201 -9.02 8.06 -9.79
CA PRO A 201 -7.72 8.51 -9.27
C PRO A 201 -7.42 9.99 -9.62
N GLY A 202 -6.27 10.45 -9.15
CA GLY A 202 -5.65 11.69 -9.61
C GLY A 202 -5.41 11.68 -11.12
N GLN A 203 -5.41 12.88 -11.72
CA GLN A 203 -4.88 13.04 -13.07
C GLN A 203 -3.35 12.95 -12.99
N LYS A 204 -2.72 12.22 -13.92
CA LYS A 204 -1.25 12.15 -14.01
C LYS A 204 -0.65 13.55 -13.99
N LEU A 205 0.21 13.79 -13.00
CA LEU A 205 0.84 15.07 -12.72
C LEU A 205 1.83 15.46 -13.81
N LYS A 206 2.09 16.76 -13.90
CA LYS A 206 2.90 17.36 -14.96
C LYS A 206 3.86 18.38 -14.37
N GLY A 207 5.09 18.36 -14.85
CA GLY A 207 6.16 19.23 -14.39
C GLY A 207 7.51 18.75 -14.93
N THR A 208 8.59 19.35 -14.45
CA THR A 208 9.94 18.82 -14.64
C THR A 208 10.56 18.59 -13.28
N VAL A 209 10.84 17.33 -12.95
CA VAL A 209 11.55 16.94 -11.74
C VAL A 209 13.06 17.09 -12.00
N THR A 210 13.71 17.99 -11.27
CA THR A 210 15.15 18.25 -11.37
C THR A 210 15.95 17.61 -10.24
N ARG A 211 15.31 17.25 -9.12
CA ARG A 211 15.91 16.52 -8.01
C ARG A 211 14.96 15.44 -7.53
N ILE A 212 15.45 14.21 -7.38
CA ILE A 212 14.78 13.10 -6.71
C ILE A 212 15.49 12.83 -5.40
N LEU A 213 14.73 12.63 -4.33
CA LEU A 213 15.22 12.06 -3.07
C LEU A 213 14.66 10.64 -2.90
N VAL A 214 15.54 9.70 -2.55
CA VAL A 214 15.18 8.32 -2.24
C VAL A 214 15.42 8.08 -0.75
N ASP A 215 14.33 7.92 0.00
CA ASP A 215 14.33 7.73 1.45
C ASP A 215 14.17 6.25 1.81
N VAL A 216 15.30 5.65 2.20
CA VAL A 216 15.37 4.23 2.60
C VAL A 216 14.57 3.93 3.87
N ASN A 217 14.28 4.95 4.71
CA ASN A 217 13.69 4.80 6.03
C ASN A 217 12.17 4.83 5.95
N THR A 218 11.62 5.82 5.25
CA THR A 218 10.16 5.93 5.02
C THR A 218 9.69 5.14 3.79
N ARG A 219 10.63 4.57 3.02
CA ARG A 219 10.40 3.84 1.77
C ARG A 219 9.64 4.67 0.74
N ARG A 220 10.12 5.90 0.53
CA ARG A 220 9.53 6.92 -0.36
C ARG A 220 10.53 7.43 -1.40
N VAL A 221 10.01 7.78 -2.57
CA VAL A 221 10.69 8.54 -3.62
C VAL A 221 9.98 9.87 -3.80
N ALA A 222 10.71 10.99 -3.65
CA ALA A 222 10.17 12.34 -3.71
C ALA A 222 10.78 13.12 -4.87
N GLY A 223 9.96 13.64 -5.79
CA GLY A 223 10.36 14.40 -6.97
C GLY A 223 10.11 15.90 -6.81
N PHE A 224 11.16 16.72 -6.96
CA PHE A 224 11.13 18.17 -6.77
C PHE A 224 11.41 18.95 -8.06
N GLY A 225 10.70 20.07 -8.23
CA GLY A 225 10.95 21.06 -9.26
C GLY A 225 12.23 21.89 -9.03
N ALA A 226 12.59 22.71 -10.03
CA ALA A 226 13.78 23.56 -9.98
C ALA A 226 13.70 24.70 -8.94
N ASP A 227 12.47 25.02 -8.51
CA ASP A 227 12.14 25.95 -7.42
C ASP A 227 12.15 25.30 -6.04
N GLY A 228 12.38 23.98 -5.95
CA GLY A 228 12.31 23.21 -4.71
C GLY A 228 10.89 22.79 -4.31
N GLN A 229 9.87 23.03 -5.13
CA GLN A 229 8.52 22.54 -4.86
C GLN A 229 8.48 21.01 -4.97
N LEU A 230 7.90 20.34 -3.98
CA LEU A 230 7.56 18.91 -4.06
C LEU A 230 6.43 18.72 -5.09
N LEU A 231 6.74 18.05 -6.19
CA LEU A 231 5.78 17.78 -7.27
C LEU A 231 5.07 16.44 -7.04
N VAL A 232 5.82 15.40 -6.68
CA VAL A 232 5.35 14.01 -6.61
C VAL A 232 6.01 13.24 -5.47
N ASP A 233 5.29 12.29 -4.86
CA ASP A 233 5.81 11.45 -3.78
C ASP A 233 5.25 10.01 -3.91
N TYR A 234 6.09 9.03 -4.26
CA TYR A 234 5.71 7.63 -4.48
C TYR A 234 6.26 6.65 -3.41
N PRO A 235 5.49 5.65 -2.96
CA PRO A 235 6.01 4.58 -2.12
C PRO A 235 6.86 3.63 -2.96
N ALA A 236 7.88 3.04 -2.36
CA ALA A 236 8.87 2.26 -3.09
C ALA A 236 9.37 1.03 -2.33
N THR A 237 9.66 -0.06 -3.07
CA THR A 237 10.61 -1.05 -2.58
C THR A 237 12.02 -0.51 -2.79
N ILE A 238 12.81 -0.48 -1.72
CA ILE A 238 14.19 -0.01 -1.72
C ILE A 238 15.08 -1.13 -1.17
N GLY A 239 16.34 -1.19 -1.61
CA GLY A 239 17.27 -2.27 -1.26
C GLY A 239 17.50 -2.41 0.24
N SER A 240 17.46 -3.67 0.70
CA SER A 240 17.62 -4.03 2.11
C SER A 240 19.03 -3.77 2.64
N ALA A 241 19.25 -3.88 3.95
CA ALA A 241 20.60 -3.87 4.53
C ALA A 241 21.50 -5.02 4.01
N ALA A 242 20.92 -6.16 3.63
CA ALA A 242 21.67 -7.26 3.02
C ALA A 242 22.04 -6.96 1.56
N THR A 243 21.23 -6.16 0.87
CA THR A 243 21.32 -5.87 -0.58
C THR A 243 21.09 -4.38 -0.85
N PRO A 244 22.01 -3.52 -0.38
CA PRO A 244 21.76 -2.09 -0.29
C PRO A 244 21.64 -1.44 -1.67
N SER A 245 20.74 -0.46 -1.73
CA SER A 245 20.68 0.53 -2.78
C SER A 245 22.01 1.30 -2.94
N PRO A 246 22.19 2.06 -4.03
CA PRO A 246 23.27 3.03 -4.12
C PRO A 246 23.25 4.03 -2.95
N SER A 247 24.38 4.68 -2.71
CA SER A 247 24.51 5.75 -1.71
C SER A 247 25.02 7.03 -2.35
N GLY A 248 24.52 8.16 -1.87
CA GLY A 248 24.91 9.48 -2.36
C GLY A 248 24.23 9.88 -3.68
N ASN A 249 24.95 10.67 -4.48
CA ASN A 249 24.39 11.40 -5.61
C ASN A 249 24.63 10.72 -6.95
N HIS A 250 23.56 10.58 -7.72
CA HIS A 250 23.50 10.06 -9.08
C HIS A 250 22.72 11.01 -9.99
N GLN A 251 22.64 10.68 -11.26
CA GLN A 251 21.80 11.38 -12.25
C GLN A 251 20.96 10.36 -13.01
N VAL A 252 19.82 10.77 -13.55
CA VAL A 252 19.10 9.99 -14.57
C VAL A 252 19.97 9.95 -15.83
N ALA A 253 20.35 8.73 -16.25
CA ALA A 253 21.25 8.49 -17.38
C ALA A 253 20.52 7.83 -18.57
N THR A 254 19.44 7.09 -18.32
CA THR A 254 18.59 6.47 -19.35
C THR A 254 17.14 6.47 -18.91
N ILE A 255 16.21 6.52 -19.88
CA ILE A 255 14.78 6.32 -19.68
C ILE A 255 14.33 5.39 -20.79
N ALA A 256 13.69 4.28 -20.45
CA ALA A 256 13.10 3.34 -21.40
C ALA A 256 11.64 3.05 -20.99
N LEU A 257 10.72 3.26 -21.93
CA LEU A 257 9.31 2.94 -21.81
C LEU A 257 9.04 1.59 -22.49
N ASP A 258 8.22 0.76 -21.85
CA ASP A 258 7.96 -0.64 -22.17
C ASP A 258 9.25 -1.44 -22.50
N PRO A 259 10.23 -1.49 -21.56
CA PRO A 259 11.53 -2.08 -21.82
C PRO A 259 11.46 -3.62 -21.86
N ASN A 260 12.18 -4.21 -22.82
CA ASN A 260 12.58 -5.62 -22.69
C ASN A 260 13.58 -5.79 -21.53
N TYR A 261 13.76 -7.01 -21.05
CA TYR A 261 14.70 -7.30 -19.97
C TYR A 261 15.79 -8.28 -20.40
N THR A 262 17.05 -7.88 -20.28
CA THR A 262 18.19 -8.77 -20.56
C THR A 262 18.59 -9.53 -19.31
N TYR A 263 18.25 -10.82 -19.26
CA TYR A 263 18.74 -11.74 -18.26
C TYR A 263 20.13 -12.26 -18.68
N ASN A 264 21.12 -12.23 -17.80
CA ASN A 264 22.46 -12.73 -18.05
C ASN A 264 22.98 -13.53 -16.83
N PRO A 265 23.08 -14.87 -16.90
CA PRO A 265 23.44 -15.70 -15.74
C PRO A 265 24.86 -15.45 -15.20
N GLN A 266 25.74 -14.80 -15.98
CA GLN A 266 27.09 -14.42 -15.54
C GLN A 266 27.13 -13.08 -14.78
N ARG A 267 26.05 -12.30 -14.78
CA ARG A 267 25.95 -11.00 -14.08
C ARG A 267 24.87 -10.98 -13.01
N ASN A 268 23.70 -11.55 -13.34
CA ASN A 268 22.51 -11.62 -12.51
C ASN A 268 22.65 -12.73 -11.47
N PHE A 269 22.19 -13.92 -11.84
CA PHE A 269 22.23 -15.16 -11.09
C PHE A 269 21.97 -16.28 -12.10
N GLN A 270 22.52 -17.47 -11.91
CA GLN A 270 22.15 -18.63 -12.74
C GLN A 270 20.85 -19.25 -12.22
N GLN A 271 19.83 -19.35 -13.09
CA GLN A 271 18.58 -20.04 -12.80
C GLN A 271 18.61 -21.43 -13.47
N GLY A 272 18.50 -22.48 -12.66
CA GLY A 272 18.62 -23.86 -13.14
C GLY A 272 19.92 -24.08 -13.92
N ASP A 273 19.79 -24.75 -15.08
CA ASP A 273 20.92 -25.05 -15.96
C ASP A 273 21.19 -23.97 -17.03
N ASN A 274 20.52 -22.80 -16.97
CA ASN A 274 20.69 -21.77 -18.00
C ASN A 274 22.02 -21.00 -17.86
N ASP A 275 22.95 -21.26 -18.77
CA ASP A 275 24.28 -20.66 -18.86
C ASP A 275 24.38 -19.49 -19.86
N LYS A 276 23.28 -19.12 -20.53
CA LYS A 276 23.25 -18.15 -21.63
C LYS A 276 22.41 -16.90 -21.32
N PRO A 277 22.78 -15.72 -21.85
CA PRO A 277 21.92 -14.56 -21.83
C PRO A 277 20.62 -14.79 -22.59
N LEU A 278 19.54 -14.18 -22.11
CA LEU A 278 18.20 -14.21 -22.69
C LEU A 278 17.65 -12.78 -22.78
N VAL A 279 16.81 -12.55 -23.77
CA VAL A 279 15.98 -11.33 -23.85
C VAL A 279 14.55 -11.74 -23.52
N VAL A 280 14.06 -11.25 -22.39
CA VAL A 280 12.66 -11.37 -21.96
C VAL A 280 11.86 -10.24 -22.61
N PRO A 281 10.70 -10.53 -23.23
CA PRO A 281 9.87 -9.52 -23.88
C PRO A 281 9.32 -8.49 -22.88
N PRO A 282 8.90 -7.30 -23.37
CA PRO A 282 8.36 -6.25 -22.53
C PRO A 282 6.94 -6.56 -22.02
N GLY A 283 6.43 -5.70 -21.15
CA GLY A 283 5.08 -5.76 -20.59
C GLY A 283 5.00 -5.42 -19.10
N PRO A 284 3.78 -5.16 -18.57
CA PRO A 284 3.55 -4.78 -17.17
C PRO A 284 4.04 -5.83 -16.16
N ASN A 285 4.02 -7.11 -16.54
CA ASN A 285 4.55 -8.20 -15.72
C ASN A 285 6.07 -8.42 -15.89
N GLY A 286 6.77 -7.48 -16.54
CA GLY A 286 8.21 -7.50 -16.73
C GLY A 286 8.99 -7.42 -15.41
N PRO A 287 10.22 -7.96 -15.34
CA PRO A 287 11.09 -7.85 -14.15
C PRO A 287 11.39 -6.41 -13.70
N VAL A 288 11.19 -5.44 -14.60
CA VAL A 288 11.32 -4.00 -14.35
C VAL A 288 10.01 -3.22 -14.59
N GLY A 289 8.88 -3.92 -14.81
CA GLY A 289 7.60 -3.31 -15.14
C GLY A 289 7.59 -2.54 -16.48
N THR A 290 6.67 -1.59 -16.63
CA THR A 290 6.49 -0.80 -17.87
C THR A 290 7.55 0.27 -18.10
N VAL A 291 8.46 0.50 -17.14
CA VAL A 291 9.41 1.62 -17.16
C VAL A 291 10.75 1.26 -16.51
N TRP A 292 11.84 1.68 -17.15
CA TRP A 292 13.17 1.72 -16.55
C TRP A 292 13.80 3.12 -16.63
N ILE A 293 14.07 3.73 -15.48
CA ILE A 293 14.83 4.98 -15.33
C ILE A 293 16.22 4.62 -14.77
N GLY A 294 17.18 4.39 -15.66
CA GLY A 294 18.54 4.00 -15.28
C GLY A 294 19.38 5.17 -14.77
N LEU A 295 20.16 4.91 -13.72
CA LEU A 295 21.00 5.91 -13.06
C LEU A 295 22.43 5.92 -13.61
N SER A 296 23.16 6.99 -13.32
CA SER A 296 24.60 7.12 -13.63
C SER A 296 25.49 6.11 -12.90
N LYS A 297 24.97 5.36 -11.92
CA LYS A 297 25.61 4.16 -11.38
C LYS A 297 25.15 2.93 -12.18
N PRO A 298 26.04 2.23 -12.91
CA PRO A 298 25.65 1.14 -13.80
C PRO A 298 24.84 0.03 -13.11
N SER A 299 23.85 -0.51 -13.83
CA SER A 299 22.90 -1.54 -13.35
C SER A 299 21.94 -1.15 -12.22
N TYR A 300 21.86 0.15 -11.84
CA TYR A 300 20.87 0.64 -10.88
C TYR A 300 19.85 1.56 -11.56
N GLY A 301 18.60 1.49 -11.11
CA GLY A 301 17.48 2.26 -11.68
C GLY A 301 16.31 2.43 -10.72
N ILE A 302 15.42 3.35 -11.09
CA ILE A 302 14.05 3.45 -10.59
C ILE A 302 13.16 2.83 -11.66
N HIS A 303 12.28 1.90 -11.30
CA HIS A 303 11.51 1.13 -12.29
C HIS A 303 10.15 0.68 -11.77
N GLY A 304 9.28 0.22 -12.68
CA GLY A 304 7.96 -0.34 -12.35
C GLY A 304 8.04 -1.72 -11.67
N THR A 305 6.90 -2.38 -11.45
CA THR A 305 6.88 -3.68 -10.75
C THR A 305 5.68 -4.53 -11.19
N PRO A 306 5.85 -5.86 -11.35
CA PRO A 306 4.73 -6.78 -11.60
C PRO A 306 3.86 -7.02 -10.35
N THR A 307 4.31 -6.56 -9.17
CA THR A 307 3.63 -6.83 -7.88
C THR A 307 3.41 -5.54 -7.08
N PRO A 308 2.55 -4.60 -7.53
CA PRO A 308 2.40 -3.28 -6.91
C PRO A 308 1.87 -3.33 -5.47
N SER A 309 1.05 -4.33 -5.12
CA SER A 309 0.59 -4.54 -3.74
C SER A 309 1.68 -5.04 -2.77
N GLN A 310 2.84 -5.47 -3.27
CA GLN A 310 3.92 -6.03 -2.45
C GLN A 310 5.07 -5.04 -2.20
N LEU A 311 4.92 -3.75 -2.54
CA LEU A 311 6.01 -2.76 -2.45
C LEU A 311 6.68 -2.68 -1.06
N PHE A 312 5.91 -2.89 0.02
CA PHE A 312 6.41 -2.85 1.40
C PHE A 312 6.68 -4.24 2.01
N VAL A 313 6.32 -5.31 1.32
CA VAL A 313 6.60 -6.70 1.75
C VAL A 313 7.92 -7.18 1.15
N ASN A 314 8.09 -6.95 -0.15
CA ASN A 314 9.27 -7.40 -0.89
C ASN A 314 10.51 -6.58 -0.51
N GLN A 315 11.68 -7.19 -0.69
CA GLN A 315 12.98 -6.54 -0.59
C GLN A 315 13.61 -6.54 -1.99
N SER A 316 14.21 -5.42 -2.41
CA SER A 316 14.92 -5.37 -3.69
C SER A 316 16.41 -5.66 -3.52
N MET A 317 17.07 -6.06 -4.62
CA MET A 317 18.54 -6.19 -4.67
C MET A 317 19.23 -4.84 -4.98
N GLY A 318 18.70 -3.73 -4.44
CA GLY A 318 19.29 -2.39 -4.55
C GLY A 318 18.72 -1.48 -5.64
N CYS A 319 17.82 -1.94 -6.51
CA CYS A 319 17.03 -1.04 -7.37
C CYS A 319 15.80 -0.49 -6.62
N VAL A 320 15.23 0.60 -7.12
CA VAL A 320 14.03 1.23 -6.54
C VAL A 320 12.82 0.82 -7.36
N ARG A 321 11.88 0.08 -6.76
CA ARG A 321 10.63 -0.36 -7.42
C ARG A 321 9.49 0.57 -7.03
N LEU A 322 8.73 1.03 -8.01
CA LEU A 322 7.46 1.75 -7.86
C LEU A 322 6.33 0.91 -8.47
N THR A 323 5.08 1.33 -8.33
CA THR A 323 3.99 0.82 -9.18
C THR A 323 4.26 1.23 -10.64
N ASN A 324 3.67 0.53 -11.61
CA ASN A 324 3.90 0.89 -13.03
C ASN A 324 3.37 2.30 -13.34
N TRP A 325 2.20 2.68 -12.81
CA TRP A 325 1.65 4.04 -13.00
C TRP A 325 2.53 5.16 -12.41
N ASP A 326 3.10 4.94 -11.22
CA ASP A 326 4.01 5.90 -10.56
C ASP A 326 5.35 6.00 -11.32
N ALA A 327 5.88 4.87 -11.80
CA ALA A 327 7.08 4.83 -12.62
C ALA A 327 6.89 5.55 -13.97
N GLU A 328 5.75 5.32 -14.62
CA GLU A 328 5.34 6.03 -15.84
C GLU A 328 5.21 7.54 -15.63
N GLU A 329 4.54 7.97 -14.56
CA GLU A 329 4.43 9.40 -14.25
C GLU A 329 5.82 10.03 -14.07
N LEU A 330 6.67 9.42 -13.25
CA LEU A 330 8.03 9.90 -13.01
C LEU A 330 8.86 9.95 -14.31
N ALA A 331 8.77 8.94 -15.17
CA ALA A 331 9.52 8.88 -16.43
C ALA A 331 9.20 10.05 -17.37
N HIS A 332 7.96 10.56 -17.35
CA HIS A 332 7.54 11.72 -18.15
C HIS A 332 7.96 13.06 -17.52
N MET A 333 8.37 13.07 -16.24
CA MET A 333 8.76 14.28 -15.50
C MET A 333 10.28 14.47 -15.38
N VAL A 334 11.07 13.40 -15.49
CA VAL A 334 12.55 13.45 -15.39
C VAL A 334 13.24 13.70 -16.74
N LYS A 335 14.53 14.06 -16.71
CA LYS A 335 15.37 14.29 -17.89
C LYS A 335 16.74 13.65 -17.73
N ILE A 336 17.19 12.97 -18.78
CA ILE A 336 18.57 12.47 -18.90
C ILE A 336 19.55 13.64 -18.73
N ASP A 337 20.54 13.48 -17.86
CA ASP A 337 21.52 14.49 -17.45
C ASP A 337 20.94 15.82 -16.91
N GLY A 338 19.62 15.86 -16.65
CA GLY A 338 18.90 17.03 -16.14
C GLY A 338 18.19 16.81 -14.79
N THR A 339 18.16 15.55 -14.30
CA THR A 339 17.58 15.18 -13.01
C THR A 339 18.63 14.52 -12.12
N ALA A 340 18.94 15.17 -11.00
CA ALA A 340 19.76 14.59 -9.94
C ALA A 340 18.94 13.58 -9.11
N VAL A 341 19.58 12.52 -8.62
CA VAL A 341 18.96 11.48 -7.78
C VAL A 341 19.84 11.25 -6.56
N GLU A 342 19.33 11.53 -5.38
CA GLU A 342 20.05 11.44 -4.11
C GLU A 342 19.48 10.30 -3.26
N PHE A 343 20.31 9.30 -2.94
CA PHE A 343 19.97 8.27 -1.98
C PHE A 343 20.35 8.75 -0.58
N LEU A 344 19.34 9.02 0.23
CA LEU A 344 19.52 9.53 1.58
C LEU A 344 20.21 8.48 2.47
N PRO A 345 21.11 8.89 3.39
CA PRO A 345 21.71 7.97 4.35
C PRO A 345 20.65 7.26 5.22
N SER A 346 20.98 6.05 5.67
CA SER A 346 20.18 5.37 6.70
C SER A 346 20.09 6.26 7.94
N GLY A 347 18.88 6.41 8.47
CA GLY A 347 18.55 7.33 9.58
C GLY A 347 18.26 8.78 9.16
N VAL A 348 18.35 9.14 7.88
CA VAL A 348 18.02 10.49 7.36
C VAL A 348 16.77 10.41 6.48
N THR A 349 15.68 11.03 6.91
CA THR A 349 14.43 11.11 6.14
C THR A 349 14.45 12.28 5.15
N ILE A 350 13.48 12.31 4.23
CA ILE A 350 13.24 13.49 3.39
C ILE A 350 13.01 14.75 4.24
N ALA A 351 12.31 14.65 5.38
CA ALA A 351 12.05 15.80 6.25
C ALA A 351 13.37 16.39 6.81
N ASP A 352 14.28 15.52 7.27
CA ASP A 352 15.60 15.92 7.75
C ASP A 352 16.43 16.57 6.63
N SER A 353 16.41 16.00 5.42
CA SER A 353 17.13 16.52 4.25
C SER A 353 16.64 17.90 3.78
N LEU A 354 15.40 18.25 4.11
CA LEU A 354 14.76 19.55 3.84
C LEU A 354 14.89 20.52 5.02
N GLY A 355 15.45 20.09 6.16
CA GLY A 355 15.56 20.92 7.37
C GLY A 355 14.22 21.15 8.10
N ILE A 356 13.23 20.29 7.90
CA ILE A 356 11.91 20.39 8.54
C ILE A 356 12.02 19.88 9.98
N SER A 357 12.03 20.80 10.96
CA SER A 357 12.00 20.43 12.39
C SER A 357 10.64 19.87 12.76
N THR A 358 10.59 18.59 13.12
CA THR A 358 9.39 17.92 13.66
C THR A 358 9.05 18.33 15.10
N GLY A 359 9.95 19.04 15.79
CA GLY A 359 9.84 19.31 17.23
C GLY A 359 9.05 20.56 17.65
N ASP A 360 8.78 21.48 16.73
CA ASP A 360 8.27 22.83 17.06
C ASP A 360 6.92 23.20 16.43
N ILE A 361 6.22 22.23 15.81
CA ILE A 361 4.83 22.43 15.39
C ILE A 361 3.96 22.16 16.63
N PRO A 362 3.35 23.19 17.27
CA PRO A 362 2.51 22.96 18.44
C PRO A 362 1.36 22.02 18.07
N PRO A 363 0.91 21.14 19.00
CA PRO A 363 -0.19 20.23 18.73
C PRO A 363 -1.37 21.04 18.19
N ALA A 364 -1.77 20.67 16.97
CA ALA A 364 -2.64 21.49 16.16
C ALA A 364 -3.97 21.67 16.92
N GLN A 365 -4.29 22.93 17.22
CA GLN A 365 -5.32 23.25 18.21
C GLN A 365 -6.65 22.63 17.79
N PRO A 366 -7.47 22.11 18.72
CA PRO A 366 -8.80 21.63 18.38
C PRO A 366 -9.53 22.74 17.62
N LEU A 367 -9.91 22.44 16.37
CA LEU A 367 -10.65 23.38 15.54
C LEU A 367 -11.89 23.81 16.32
N GLU A 368 -12.00 25.10 16.62
CA GLU A 368 -13.17 25.63 17.31
C GLU A 368 -14.40 25.26 16.49
N THR A 369 -15.27 24.42 17.06
CA THR A 369 -16.53 24.04 16.42
C THR A 369 -17.29 25.32 16.07
N PRO A 370 -17.70 25.55 14.81
CA PRO A 370 -18.43 26.74 14.44
C PRO A 370 -19.66 26.88 15.34
N VAL A 371 -19.72 27.95 16.13
CA VAL A 371 -20.87 28.23 16.99
C VAL A 371 -22.11 28.23 16.10
N ALA A 372 -23.06 27.35 16.41
CA ALA A 372 -24.25 27.13 15.59
C ALA A 372 -24.95 28.47 15.32
N ALA A 373 -24.97 28.88 14.05
CA ALA A 373 -25.75 30.02 13.62
C ALA A 373 -27.23 29.72 13.90
N SER A 374 -27.88 30.58 14.70
CA SER A 374 -29.28 30.38 15.08
C SER A 374 -30.19 30.22 13.85
N PRO A 375 -31.19 29.32 13.90
CA PRO A 375 -32.06 29.07 12.77
C PRO A 375 -33.04 30.24 12.60
N ALA A 376 -33.01 30.87 11.43
CA ALA A 376 -34.05 31.78 10.99
C ALA A 376 -34.41 31.48 9.53
N LEU A 377 -35.70 31.34 9.26
CA LEU A 377 -36.32 31.13 7.95
C LEU A 377 -36.09 29.73 7.30
N ALA A 378 -36.71 28.73 7.91
CA ALA A 378 -37.27 27.59 7.18
C ALA A 378 -38.81 27.72 7.19
N GLU A 379 -39.41 28.15 6.09
CA GLU A 379 -40.86 28.06 5.90
C GLU A 379 -41.25 26.63 5.50
N ALA A 380 -42.40 26.16 5.99
CA ALA A 380 -42.77 24.75 5.92
C ALA A 380 -43.48 24.35 4.62
N MET A 381 -43.20 23.15 4.14
CA MET A 381 -44.08 22.39 3.22
C MET A 381 -44.21 20.93 3.71
N PRO A 382 -45.33 20.25 3.43
CA PRO A 382 -45.79 19.10 4.22
C PRO A 382 -45.20 17.75 3.79
N ALA A 383 -45.25 16.79 4.71
CA ALA A 383 -44.85 15.39 4.50
C ALA A 383 -46.01 14.52 3.97
N GLU A 384 -45.68 13.54 3.12
CA GLU A 384 -46.54 12.41 2.73
C GLU A 384 -45.71 11.10 2.71
N PRO A 385 -46.34 9.91 2.73
CA PRO A 385 -45.96 8.88 3.70
C PRO A 385 -44.94 7.83 3.23
N GLN A 386 -44.24 7.25 4.21
CA GLN A 386 -43.38 6.08 4.03
C GLN A 386 -44.20 4.81 3.73
N ALA A 387 -43.78 4.04 2.73
CA ALA A 387 -44.23 2.67 2.49
C ALA A 387 -43.17 1.69 2.98
N THR A 388 -43.52 0.89 3.99
CA THR A 388 -42.71 -0.23 4.47
C THR A 388 -42.85 -1.42 3.52
N LEU A 389 -41.74 -1.95 2.99
CA LEU A 389 -41.71 -3.26 2.36
C LEU A 389 -40.86 -4.21 3.20
N ASP A 390 -41.51 -5.24 3.70
CA ASP A 390 -40.96 -6.32 4.52
C ASP A 390 -40.44 -7.43 3.59
N TYR A 391 -39.21 -7.90 3.79
CA TYR A 391 -38.59 -8.94 2.96
C TYR A 391 -37.96 -10.01 3.84
N SER A 392 -38.72 -11.09 4.07
CA SER A 392 -38.26 -12.30 4.73
C SER A 392 -37.91 -13.37 3.67
N ASP A 393 -36.63 -13.72 3.56
CA ASP A 393 -36.14 -14.80 2.70
C ASP A 393 -36.21 -16.16 3.45
N PRO A 394 -36.98 -17.16 2.96
CA PRO A 394 -37.13 -18.45 3.61
C PRO A 394 -36.06 -19.51 3.21
N LEU A 395 -34.99 -19.17 2.49
CA LEU A 395 -34.02 -20.16 1.95
C LEU A 395 -32.62 -20.19 2.60
N ALA A 396 -32.40 -19.50 3.72
CA ALA A 396 -31.12 -19.44 4.44
C ALA A 396 -30.59 -20.77 5.05
N ALA A 397 -31.23 -21.92 4.80
CA ALA A 397 -30.91 -23.21 5.42
C ALA A 397 -30.46 -24.28 4.39
N LYS A 398 -29.18 -24.23 3.97
CA LYS A 398 -28.30 -25.39 3.58
C LYS A 398 -27.08 -24.94 2.76
N ARG A 399 -26.04 -24.38 3.39
CA ARG A 399 -24.64 -24.50 2.92
C ARG A 399 -23.71 -24.57 4.13
N THR A 400 -22.92 -25.63 4.23
CA THR A 400 -21.86 -25.77 5.24
C THR A 400 -20.65 -24.96 4.78
N PRO A 401 -20.14 -24.00 5.55
CA PRO A 401 -18.89 -23.32 5.20
C PRO A 401 -17.71 -24.29 5.29
N VAL A 402 -16.81 -24.23 4.31
CA VAL A 402 -15.42 -24.67 4.47
C VAL A 402 -14.63 -23.41 4.75
N GLU A 403 -14.01 -23.31 5.91
CA GLU A 403 -13.20 -22.15 6.30
C GLU A 403 -11.85 -22.16 5.55
N PRO A 404 -11.51 -21.11 4.79
CA PRO A 404 -10.11 -20.81 4.49
C PRO A 404 -9.48 -20.09 5.69
N VAL A 405 -8.28 -20.51 6.07
CA VAL A 405 -7.50 -19.89 7.14
C VAL A 405 -6.93 -18.57 6.64
N TYR A 406 -7.18 -17.48 7.38
CA TYR A 406 -6.54 -16.18 7.16
C TYR A 406 -5.34 -16.06 8.09
N GLU A 407 -4.14 -15.92 7.54
CA GLU A 407 -2.93 -15.68 8.33
C GLU A 407 -2.69 -14.16 8.45
N ASN A 408 -2.95 -13.63 9.64
CA ASN A 408 -2.82 -12.22 9.98
C ASN A 408 -1.42 -11.95 10.56
N THR A 409 -0.49 -11.45 9.75
CA THR A 409 0.86 -11.08 10.19
C THR A 409 0.92 -9.60 10.61
N SER A 410 0.88 -9.36 11.92
CA SER A 410 1.24 -8.09 12.53
C SER A 410 2.74 -7.78 12.38
N GLU A 411 3.15 -6.53 12.64
CA GLU A 411 4.53 -6.05 12.46
C GLU A 411 5.61 -6.90 13.17
N GLU A 412 5.34 -7.52 14.32
CA GLU A 412 6.30 -8.42 15.00
C GLU A 412 6.50 -9.77 14.28
N ALA A 413 5.54 -10.23 13.46
CA ALA A 413 5.68 -11.46 12.68
C ALA A 413 6.45 -11.24 11.37
N ALA A 414 6.46 -10.01 10.85
CA ALA A 414 7.13 -9.67 9.59
C ALA A 414 8.67 -9.77 9.68
N ASP A 415 9.26 -9.65 10.87
CA ASP A 415 10.72 -9.77 11.10
C ASP A 415 11.17 -11.23 11.37
N SER A 416 10.23 -12.17 11.48
CA SER A 416 10.50 -13.59 11.82
C SER A 416 9.99 -14.60 10.79
N LEU A 417 9.26 -14.15 9.76
CA LEU A 417 8.90 -14.95 8.59
C LEU A 417 9.76 -14.52 7.40
N VAL A 418 10.78 -15.31 7.08
CA VAL A 418 11.43 -15.26 5.77
C VAL A 418 10.50 -15.96 4.78
N PRO A 419 9.83 -15.27 3.83
CA PRO A 419 9.09 -15.94 2.78
C PRO A 419 10.08 -16.68 1.88
N GLU A 420 9.64 -17.70 1.15
CA GLU A 420 10.46 -18.21 0.04
C GLU A 420 10.77 -17.05 -0.90
N ALA A 421 12.06 -16.88 -1.24
CA ALA A 421 12.53 -15.73 -1.98
C ALA A 421 11.82 -15.66 -3.34
N ASP A 422 11.15 -14.54 -3.60
CA ASP A 422 10.59 -14.19 -4.91
C ASP A 422 11.65 -14.50 -6.01
N PRO A 423 11.37 -15.35 -7.02
CA PRO A 423 12.34 -15.66 -8.07
C PRO A 423 12.72 -14.44 -8.94
N LEU A 424 11.98 -13.32 -8.87
CA LEU A 424 12.38 -12.03 -9.44
C LEU A 424 13.35 -11.24 -8.54
N SER A 425 13.46 -11.58 -7.25
CA SER A 425 14.38 -10.91 -6.32
C SER A 425 15.83 -11.07 -6.77
N HIS A 426 16.28 -12.30 -7.07
CA HIS A 426 17.65 -12.60 -7.49
C HIS A 426 18.11 -11.90 -8.79
N ALA A 427 17.20 -11.31 -9.56
CA ALA A 427 17.47 -10.89 -10.92
C ALA A 427 18.24 -9.58 -11.08
N LEU A 428 18.25 -8.65 -10.14
CA LEU A 428 18.68 -7.27 -10.45
C LEU A 428 20.18 -6.98 -10.23
N THR A 429 20.98 -7.95 -9.79
CA THR A 429 22.44 -7.81 -9.75
C THR A 429 23.04 -7.69 -11.16
N GLY A 430 23.73 -6.58 -11.48
CA GLY A 430 24.51 -6.46 -12.73
C GLY A 430 23.74 -6.46 -14.07
N ALA A 431 22.43 -6.20 -14.04
CA ALA A 431 21.48 -6.56 -15.10
C ALA A 431 21.57 -5.82 -16.45
N LEU A 432 22.43 -4.81 -16.62
CA LEU A 432 22.53 -4.08 -17.89
C LEU A 432 23.94 -4.19 -18.51
N PRO A 433 24.13 -5.04 -19.54
CA PRO A 433 25.31 -5.02 -20.39
C PRO A 433 25.23 -3.92 -21.46
N ASP A 434 26.39 -3.55 -22.01
CA ASP A 434 26.49 -2.72 -23.22
C ASP A 434 25.74 -3.43 -24.36
N GLY A 435 24.58 -2.89 -24.74
CA GLY A 435 23.66 -3.56 -25.67
C GLY A 435 22.17 -3.38 -25.35
N PHE A 436 21.80 -2.74 -24.24
CA PHE A 436 20.42 -2.28 -24.00
C PHE A 436 20.03 -1.23 -25.06
N VAL A 437 19.30 -1.65 -26.10
CA VAL A 437 18.82 -0.76 -27.16
C VAL A 437 17.52 -0.11 -26.70
N VAL A 438 17.62 1.14 -26.24
CA VAL A 438 16.47 2.01 -26.00
C VAL A 438 16.09 2.67 -27.34
N PRO A 439 14.88 2.42 -27.89
CA PRO A 439 14.36 3.23 -28.99
C PRO A 439 14.23 4.68 -28.51
N PRO A 440 14.69 5.68 -29.27
CA PRO A 440 14.52 7.07 -28.85
C PRO A 440 13.03 7.42 -28.77
N VAL A 441 12.65 8.22 -27.78
CA VAL A 441 11.23 8.60 -27.49
C VAL A 441 10.51 9.20 -28.71
N SER A 442 11.25 9.73 -29.69
CA SER A 442 10.72 10.25 -30.95
C SER A 442 10.32 9.18 -31.99
N GLU A 443 10.57 7.89 -31.72
CA GLU A 443 10.36 6.76 -32.64
C GLU A 443 9.38 5.70 -32.09
N GLN A 444 8.73 5.95 -30.95
CA GLN A 444 7.61 5.16 -30.43
C GLN A 444 6.26 5.81 -30.86
N PRO A 445 5.20 5.02 -31.15
CA PRO A 445 3.93 5.51 -31.70
C PRO A 445 3.03 6.26 -30.71
#